data_AF-A0A1I5NNZ6-F1
#
_entry.id   AF-A0A1I5NNZ6-F1
#
_cell.length_a   1.000
_cell.length_b   1.000
_cell.length_c   1.000
_cell.angle_alpha   90.00
_cell.angle_beta   90.00
_cell.angle_gamma   90.00
#
_symmetry.space_group_name_H-M   'P 1'
#
loop_
_entity.id
_entity.type
_entity.pdbx_description
1 polymer ?
#
loop_
_entity_poly.entity_id
_entity_poly.type
_entity_poly.pdbx_seq_one_letter_code
_entity_poly.pdbx_strand_id
1 'polypeptide(L)'
;MTPPTVTPPAVTPPAVTPSSDDRDDAEAVVRGFLRDVRSGERPERAGRYLAARVRAHQGRPGAEHGVVTRTPEDYADHVRDMLRARGPWTFEVTGVEASDGYVEARWRQAGAVAAEGSARRRPVVEHGWARYRVRDGRIDEYWIDAREQAAPAPGEVLRYTAFSTDPGGGNPAGVVLDATGMTDAQMLATAAGVGFSETAFLLPGPDPVGVRYFSPRAEVSFCGHATIATAVAVAERSGAGRMRLATAAGQVEVVTDRADDGTWRATLTSVPPRTAPLEDADLRGLLSALRWSEADLDPGLPPRVAYAGAWHPVLAARTRARLRDLDYDREALADLMARRGWTTVDLVWRQDATTFVARNPFPPGGVVEDPATGAAAAALGGYLREGGHVGLPAVLTVRQGEDMGRPSVLTVEVPEDPGSGIRVSGSAVALPAAG
;
A
#
# COMPACT_ATOMS: atom_id res chain seq x y z
N MET A 1 45.02 -44.87 -15.54
CA MET A 1 43.68 -44.65 -14.96
C MET A 1 43.88 -44.05 -13.58
N THR A 2 43.63 -42.75 -13.45
CA THR A 2 43.70 -41.98 -12.21
C THR A 2 42.26 -41.67 -11.80
N PRO A 3 41.83 -41.88 -10.55
CA PRO A 3 40.43 -41.67 -10.18
C PRO A 3 40.09 -40.16 -10.13
N PRO A 4 38.85 -39.76 -10.46
CA PRO A 4 38.43 -38.37 -10.39
C PRO A 4 38.29 -37.91 -8.93
N THR A 5 38.79 -36.70 -8.65
CA THR A 5 38.66 -36.01 -7.36
C THR A 5 37.23 -35.50 -7.20
N VAL A 6 36.50 -36.00 -6.21
CA VAL A 6 35.17 -35.51 -5.83
C VAL A 6 35.35 -34.35 -4.85
N THR A 7 34.92 -33.14 -5.24
CA THR A 7 34.79 -31.99 -4.34
C THR A 7 33.53 -32.18 -3.48
N PRO A 8 33.61 -32.12 -2.14
CA PRO A 8 32.42 -32.25 -1.30
C PRO A 8 31.52 -31.01 -1.42
N PRO A 9 30.18 -31.16 -1.31
CA PRO A 9 29.25 -30.03 -1.32
C PRO A 9 29.44 -29.16 -0.08
N ALA A 10 29.22 -27.85 -0.24
CA ALA A 10 29.23 -26.89 0.85
C ALA A 10 28.14 -27.23 1.87
N VAL A 11 28.55 -27.58 3.09
CA VAL A 11 27.64 -27.78 4.22
C VAL A 11 27.19 -26.42 4.72
N THR A 12 25.94 -26.06 4.47
CA THR A 12 25.29 -24.91 5.12
C THR A 12 25.01 -25.28 6.57
N PRO A 13 25.54 -24.55 7.58
CA PRO A 13 25.25 -24.84 8.97
C PRO A 13 23.76 -24.59 9.29
N PRO A 14 23.18 -25.32 10.28
CA PRO A 14 21.79 -25.16 10.65
C PRO A 14 21.50 -23.75 11.18
N ALA A 15 20.32 -23.21 10.85
CA ALA A 15 19.88 -21.90 11.31
C ALA A 15 19.65 -21.92 12.84
N VAL A 16 20.48 -21.20 13.58
CA VAL A 16 20.25 -20.90 14.99
C VAL A 16 19.39 -19.65 15.05
N THR A 17 18.19 -19.76 15.63
CA THR A 17 17.33 -18.59 15.89
C THR A 17 17.94 -17.73 17.01
N PRO A 18 18.29 -16.46 16.76
CA PRO A 18 18.88 -15.58 17.77
C PRO A 18 17.87 -15.23 18.88
N SER A 19 18.38 -14.91 20.08
CA SER A 19 17.56 -14.43 21.19
C SER A 19 16.95 -13.04 20.91
N SER A 20 16.06 -12.54 21.76
CA SER A 20 15.56 -11.15 21.64
C SER A 20 16.69 -10.14 21.80
N ASP A 21 17.56 -10.35 22.79
CA ASP A 21 18.63 -9.40 23.14
C ASP A 21 19.68 -9.34 22.02
N ASP A 22 20.03 -10.49 21.42
CA ASP A 22 20.94 -10.55 20.27
C ASP A 22 20.36 -9.80 19.05
N ARG A 23 19.03 -9.84 18.87
CA ARG A 23 18.36 -9.12 17.78
C ARG A 23 18.39 -7.62 18.02
N ASP A 24 18.06 -7.16 19.21
CA ASP A 24 18.07 -5.74 19.58
C ASP A 24 19.48 -5.15 19.47
N ASP A 25 20.51 -5.89 19.90
CA ASP A 25 21.91 -5.48 19.77
C ASP A 25 22.35 -5.39 18.30
N ALA A 26 21.96 -6.36 17.46
CA ALA A 26 22.26 -6.34 16.03
C ALA A 26 21.56 -5.17 15.32
N GLU A 27 20.29 -4.90 15.64
CA GLU A 27 19.58 -3.73 15.12
C GLU A 27 20.26 -2.42 15.54
N ALA A 28 20.72 -2.32 16.78
CA ALA A 28 21.41 -1.14 17.27
C ALA A 28 22.73 -0.87 16.51
N VAL A 29 23.49 -1.93 16.20
CA VAL A 29 24.70 -1.85 15.37
C VAL A 29 24.36 -1.31 13.97
N VAL A 30 23.35 -1.87 13.30
CA VAL A 30 22.96 -1.46 11.94
C VAL A 30 22.37 -0.05 11.91
N ARG A 31 21.49 0.31 12.86
CA ARG A 31 20.96 1.68 12.97
C ARG A 31 22.08 2.69 13.19
N GLY A 32 23.04 2.36 14.06
CA GLY A 32 24.23 3.17 14.30
C GLY A 32 25.09 3.33 13.05
N PHE A 33 25.35 2.24 12.32
CA PHE A 33 26.08 2.26 11.06
C PHE A 33 25.39 3.13 10.00
N LEU A 34 24.07 2.99 9.85
CA LEU A 34 23.31 3.77 8.87
C LEU A 34 23.33 5.26 9.20
N ARG A 35 23.12 5.60 10.48
CA ARG A 35 23.07 6.99 10.95
C ARG A 35 24.44 7.66 10.95
N ASP A 36 25.50 6.99 11.41
CA ASP A 36 26.81 7.62 11.55
C ASP A 36 27.61 7.53 10.23
N VAL A 37 27.55 6.40 9.52
CA VAL A 37 28.46 6.12 8.40
C VAL A 37 27.76 6.25 7.04
N ARG A 38 26.70 5.46 6.79
CA ARG A 38 26.02 5.44 5.47
C ARG A 38 25.40 6.78 5.11
N SER A 39 24.87 7.50 6.10
CA SER A 39 24.32 8.85 5.96
C SER A 39 25.34 9.90 5.52
N GLY A 40 26.64 9.61 5.65
CA GLY A 40 27.72 10.58 5.40
C GLY A 40 28.04 11.52 6.57
N GLU A 41 27.37 11.41 7.72
CA GLU A 41 27.63 12.30 8.87
C GLU A 41 29.04 12.16 9.45
N ARG A 42 29.48 10.91 9.65
CA ARG A 42 30.75 10.53 10.29
C ARG A 42 31.35 9.26 9.66
N PRO A 43 31.75 9.29 8.37
CA PRO A 43 32.27 8.12 7.66
C PRO A 43 33.47 7.46 8.36
N GLU A 44 34.29 8.25 9.06
CA GLU A 44 35.44 7.78 9.84
C GLU A 44 35.08 6.81 10.98
N ARG A 45 33.80 6.75 11.37
CA ARG A 45 33.32 5.78 12.38
C ARG A 45 33.04 4.39 11.81
N ALA A 46 33.30 4.14 10.53
CA ALA A 46 33.10 2.83 9.91
C ALA A 46 33.69 1.67 10.76
N GLY A 47 34.89 1.83 11.33
CA GLY A 47 35.55 0.81 12.14
C GLY A 47 34.85 0.46 13.47
N ARG A 48 33.91 1.31 13.94
CA ARG A 48 33.06 1.00 15.09
C ARG A 48 32.05 -0.09 14.77
N TYR A 49 31.56 -0.13 13.53
CA TYR A 49 30.43 -0.96 13.12
C TYR A 49 30.82 -2.10 12.19
N LEU A 50 31.88 -1.93 11.40
CA LEU A 50 32.34 -2.91 10.41
C LEU A 50 33.45 -3.78 10.98
N ALA A 51 33.46 -5.07 10.63
CA ALA A 51 34.58 -5.96 10.88
C ALA A 51 35.81 -5.53 10.05
N ALA A 52 37.00 -6.03 10.40
CA ALA A 52 38.25 -5.69 9.70
C ALA A 52 38.21 -6.04 8.19
N ARG A 53 37.40 -7.05 7.83
CA ARG A 53 37.08 -7.43 6.46
C ARG A 53 35.60 -7.69 6.34
N VAL A 54 34.95 -6.99 5.41
CA VAL A 54 33.52 -7.09 5.16
C VAL A 54 33.29 -7.59 3.74
N ARG A 55 32.46 -8.62 3.57
CA ARG A 55 32.01 -9.06 2.23
C ARG A 55 30.80 -8.24 1.80
N ALA A 56 30.94 -7.49 0.71
CA ALA A 56 29.90 -6.66 0.14
C ALA A 56 29.39 -7.29 -1.16
N HIS A 57 28.09 -7.61 -1.19
CA HIS A 57 27.40 -8.18 -2.33
C HIS A 57 26.52 -7.13 -2.98
N GLN A 58 26.58 -7.00 -4.30
CA GLN A 58 25.67 -6.14 -5.06
C GLN A 58 24.39 -6.91 -5.43
N GLY A 59 23.24 -6.30 -5.22
CA GLY A 59 21.94 -6.91 -5.41
C GLY A 59 21.49 -7.79 -4.23
N ARG A 60 20.33 -8.43 -4.42
CA ARG A 60 19.74 -9.33 -3.42
C ARG A 60 20.48 -10.66 -3.32
N PRO A 61 20.38 -11.39 -2.19
CA PRO A 61 20.90 -12.76 -2.07
C PRO A 61 20.47 -13.63 -3.25
N GLY A 62 21.43 -14.31 -3.89
CA GLY A 62 21.20 -15.12 -5.09
C GLY A 62 21.37 -14.41 -6.43
N ALA A 63 21.59 -13.09 -6.46
CA ALA A 63 21.95 -12.39 -7.69
C ALA A 63 23.40 -12.68 -8.10
N GLU A 64 23.64 -12.98 -9.39
CA GLU A 64 24.98 -13.20 -9.94
C GLU A 64 25.73 -11.86 -10.13
N HIS A 65 26.17 -11.25 -9.03
CA HIS A 65 27.06 -10.08 -9.06
C HIS A 65 28.37 -10.36 -8.30
N GLY A 66 29.41 -9.59 -8.63
CA GLY A 66 30.71 -9.70 -7.98
C GLY A 66 30.67 -9.36 -6.49
N VAL A 67 31.35 -10.17 -5.67
CA VAL A 67 31.57 -9.91 -4.24
C VAL A 67 32.84 -9.07 -4.07
N VAL A 68 32.74 -7.94 -3.39
CA VAL A 68 33.89 -7.09 -3.06
C VAL A 68 34.19 -7.23 -1.58
N THR A 69 35.44 -7.50 -1.23
CA THR A 69 35.89 -7.41 0.17
C THR A 69 36.38 -6.00 0.44
N ARG A 70 35.90 -5.37 1.50
CA ARG A 70 36.27 -3.99 1.89
C ARG A 70 36.68 -3.94 3.35
N THR A 71 37.64 -3.09 3.66
CA THR A 71 37.97 -2.67 5.02
C THR A 71 37.03 -1.53 5.46
N PRO A 72 37.00 -1.17 6.76
CA PRO A 72 36.26 0.00 7.20
C PRO A 72 36.71 1.31 6.53
N GLU A 73 38.01 1.47 6.26
CA GLU A 73 38.52 2.66 5.57
C GLU A 73 38.06 2.69 4.11
N ASP A 74 38.11 1.56 3.39
CA ASP A 74 37.60 1.48 2.01
C ASP A 74 36.12 1.88 1.92
N TYR A 75 35.32 1.54 2.95
CA TYR A 75 33.92 1.94 3.01
C TYR A 75 33.77 3.43 3.32
N ALA A 76 34.54 3.96 4.27
CA ALA A 76 34.53 5.38 4.60
C ALA A 76 34.90 6.24 3.38
N ASP A 77 35.94 5.85 2.65
CA ASP A 77 36.35 6.50 1.40
C ASP A 77 35.25 6.43 0.34
N HIS A 78 34.59 5.29 0.19
CA HIS A 78 33.46 5.16 -0.73
C HIS A 78 32.32 6.14 -0.40
N VAL A 79 31.99 6.34 0.88
CA VAL A 79 30.98 7.33 1.29
C VAL A 79 31.46 8.76 1.04
N ARG A 80 32.73 9.07 1.30
CA ARG A 80 33.32 10.39 0.98
C ARG A 80 33.30 10.68 -0.52
N ASP A 81 33.55 9.67 -1.35
CA ASP A 81 33.45 9.77 -2.82
C ASP A 81 32.03 10.07 -3.26
N MET A 82 31.04 9.38 -2.67
CA MET A 82 29.63 9.69 -2.92
C MET A 82 29.31 11.14 -2.54
N LEU A 83 29.75 11.63 -1.38
CA LEU A 83 29.50 13.01 -0.92
C LEU A 83 30.12 14.04 -1.88
N ARG A 84 31.35 13.77 -2.35
CA ARG A 84 32.03 14.61 -3.34
C ARG A 84 31.26 14.65 -4.66
N ALA A 85 30.79 13.49 -5.15
CA ALA A 85 30.09 13.38 -6.42
C ALA A 85 28.67 13.98 -6.39
N ARG A 86 27.94 13.77 -5.29
CA ARG A 86 26.49 14.05 -5.19
C ARG A 86 26.15 15.27 -4.33
N GLY A 87 27.14 15.83 -3.64
CA GLY A 87 26.91 16.86 -2.62
C GLY A 87 26.25 16.28 -1.36
N PRO A 88 25.87 17.16 -0.41
CA PRO A 88 25.12 16.72 0.76
C PRO A 88 23.77 16.13 0.35
N TRP A 89 23.36 15.06 1.01
CA TRP A 89 22.05 14.44 0.85
C TRP A 89 21.33 14.38 2.19
N THR A 90 20.01 14.26 2.15
CA THR A 90 19.25 13.81 3.32
C THR A 90 19.22 12.28 3.33
N PHE A 91 19.23 11.70 4.52
CA PHE A 91 19.24 10.25 4.70
C PHE A 91 18.24 9.87 5.78
N GLU A 92 17.27 9.04 5.43
CA GLU A 92 16.18 8.61 6.31
C GLU A 92 16.12 7.08 6.33
N VAL A 93 16.24 6.50 7.52
CA VAL A 93 16.06 5.05 7.70
C VAL A 93 14.56 4.77 7.81
N THR A 94 14.01 4.07 6.82
CA THR A 94 12.57 3.81 6.70
C THR A 94 12.14 2.47 7.31
N GLY A 95 13.10 1.59 7.62
CA GLY A 95 12.83 0.35 8.35
C GLY A 95 14.12 -0.37 8.71
N VAL A 96 14.12 -1.05 9.87
CA VAL A 96 15.17 -1.98 10.28
C VAL A 96 14.49 -3.10 11.04
N GLU A 97 14.73 -4.34 10.63
CA GLU A 97 14.09 -5.54 11.16
C GLU A 97 15.14 -6.66 11.25
N ALA A 98 15.34 -7.24 12.44
CA ALA A 98 16.21 -8.40 12.64
C ALA A 98 15.46 -9.74 12.52
N SER A 99 15.96 -10.64 11.67
CA SER A 99 15.44 -12.00 11.49
C SER A 99 16.53 -12.98 11.05
N ASP A 100 16.51 -14.20 11.58
CA ASP A 100 17.37 -15.32 11.17
C ASP A 100 18.89 -15.04 11.20
N GLY A 101 19.35 -14.26 12.19
CA GLY A 101 20.77 -13.87 12.31
C GLY A 101 21.22 -12.80 11.32
N TYR A 102 20.27 -12.13 10.66
CA TYR A 102 20.49 -10.98 9.80
C TYR A 102 19.65 -9.80 10.25
N VAL A 103 20.04 -8.62 9.80
CA VAL A 103 19.28 -7.38 9.97
C VAL A 103 19.01 -6.83 8.58
N GLU A 104 17.74 -6.73 8.20
CA GLU A 104 17.35 -6.04 6.99
C GLU A 104 17.08 -4.57 7.31
N ALA A 105 17.56 -3.67 6.46
CA ALA A 105 17.31 -2.26 6.58
C ALA A 105 16.92 -1.64 5.25
N ARG A 106 16.09 -0.60 5.33
CA ARG A 106 15.60 0.18 4.20
C ARG A 106 15.86 1.65 4.51
N TRP A 107 16.24 2.41 3.49
CA TRP A 107 16.45 3.85 3.62
C TRP A 107 16.04 4.59 2.35
N ARG A 108 15.78 5.88 2.53
CA ARG A 108 15.60 6.87 1.49
C ARG A 108 16.72 7.89 1.59
N GLN A 109 17.45 8.09 0.49
CA GLN A 109 18.52 9.07 0.38
C GLN A 109 18.16 10.08 -0.72
N ALA A 110 17.95 11.34 -0.39
CA ALA A 110 17.64 12.38 -1.36
C ALA A 110 18.81 13.35 -1.53
N GLY A 111 19.32 13.45 -2.75
CA GLY A 111 20.45 14.32 -3.09
C GLY A 111 20.26 14.95 -4.46
N ALA A 112 21.36 15.41 -5.07
CA ALA A 112 21.33 15.96 -6.42
C ALA A 112 22.52 15.48 -7.25
N VAL A 113 22.26 14.99 -8.46
CA VAL A 113 23.32 14.58 -9.41
C VAL A 113 23.53 15.67 -10.45
N ALA A 114 24.78 15.88 -10.85
CA ALA A 114 25.06 16.75 -11.99
C ALA A 114 24.43 16.14 -13.26
N ALA A 115 23.67 16.94 -14.02
CA ALA A 115 23.23 16.53 -15.34
C ALA A 115 24.43 16.61 -16.31
N GLU A 116 24.62 15.59 -17.14
CA GLU A 116 25.70 15.58 -18.14
C GLU A 116 25.67 16.86 -18.99
N GLY A 117 26.80 17.58 -19.04
CA GLY A 117 26.92 18.83 -19.81
C GLY A 117 26.23 20.05 -19.23
N SER A 118 25.73 20.02 -17.98
CA SER A 118 24.99 21.13 -17.36
C SER A 118 25.49 21.47 -15.95
N ALA A 119 25.54 22.76 -15.64
CA ALA A 119 25.78 23.24 -14.26
C ALA A 119 24.57 23.01 -13.33
N ARG A 120 23.39 22.66 -13.87
CA ARG A 120 22.21 22.33 -13.07
C ARG A 120 22.31 20.90 -12.53
N ARG A 121 22.10 20.75 -11.22
CA ARG A 121 21.95 19.46 -10.57
C ARG A 121 20.47 19.04 -10.57
N ARG A 122 20.20 17.78 -10.93
CA ARG A 122 18.88 17.17 -10.89
C ARG A 122 18.65 16.51 -9.52
N PRO A 123 17.53 16.75 -8.84
CA PRO A 123 17.17 16.02 -7.64
C PRO A 123 17.00 14.52 -7.93
N VAL A 124 17.62 13.68 -7.12
CA VAL A 124 17.47 12.22 -7.19
C VAL A 124 17.13 11.68 -5.82
N VAL A 125 16.34 10.62 -5.82
CA VAL A 125 16.07 9.84 -4.62
C VAL A 125 16.58 8.43 -4.89
N GLU A 126 17.54 8.00 -4.07
CA GLU A 126 17.94 6.62 -3.97
C GLU A 126 17.09 5.96 -2.89
N HIS A 127 16.44 4.87 -3.25
CA HIS A 127 15.81 3.97 -2.30
C HIS A 127 16.70 2.75 -2.15
N GLY A 128 17.23 2.57 -0.96
CA GLY A 128 18.17 1.51 -0.65
C GLY A 128 17.56 0.46 0.25
N TRP A 129 17.92 -0.78 -0.04
CA TRP A 129 17.71 -1.93 0.82
C TRP A 129 19.05 -2.61 1.05
N ALA A 130 19.28 -3.09 2.26
CA ALA A 130 20.39 -3.98 2.54
C ALA A 130 20.05 -5.03 3.60
N ARG A 131 20.66 -6.19 3.46
CA ARG A 131 20.66 -7.24 4.48
C ARG A 131 22.07 -7.34 5.05
N TYR A 132 22.21 -7.15 6.36
CA TYR A 132 23.47 -7.20 7.08
C TYR A 132 23.54 -8.47 7.91
N ARG A 133 24.73 -9.06 7.99
CA ARG A 133 25.04 -10.06 9.03
C ARG A 133 25.91 -9.41 10.08
N VAL A 134 25.46 -9.48 11.32
CA VAL A 134 26.19 -8.96 12.50
C VAL A 134 26.75 -10.15 13.28
N ARG A 135 28.05 -10.13 13.56
CA ARG A 135 28.75 -11.08 14.43
C ARG A 135 29.69 -10.33 15.35
N ASP A 136 29.74 -10.73 16.62
CA ASP A 136 30.60 -10.10 17.64
C ASP A 136 30.44 -8.56 17.67
N GLY A 137 29.18 -8.09 17.55
CA GLY A 137 28.82 -6.67 17.54
C GLY A 137 29.26 -5.89 16.30
N ARG A 138 29.67 -6.57 15.21
CA ARG A 138 30.12 -5.93 13.97
C ARG A 138 29.52 -6.55 12.71
N ILE A 139 29.34 -5.74 11.68
CA ILE A 139 28.91 -6.17 10.36
C ILE A 139 30.11 -6.82 9.64
N ASP A 140 30.00 -8.10 9.32
CA ASP A 140 31.03 -8.85 8.58
C ASP A 140 30.65 -9.15 7.12
N GLU A 141 29.38 -8.96 6.77
CA GLU A 141 28.85 -9.23 5.45
C GLU A 141 27.55 -8.45 5.21
N TYR A 142 27.35 -7.95 3.99
CA TYR A 142 26.08 -7.35 3.60
C TYR A 142 25.76 -7.52 2.10
N TRP A 143 24.46 -7.56 1.80
CA TRP A 143 23.88 -7.46 0.46
C TRP A 143 23.22 -6.10 0.34
N ILE A 144 23.49 -5.36 -0.74
CA ILE A 144 22.92 -4.03 -0.96
C ILE A 144 22.29 -3.93 -2.35
N ASP A 145 21.04 -3.51 -2.39
CA ASP A 145 20.32 -3.13 -3.62
C ASP A 145 19.85 -1.70 -3.44
N ALA A 146 20.49 -0.78 -4.15
CA ALA A 146 20.17 0.64 -4.11
C ALA A 146 19.75 1.08 -5.50
N ARG A 147 18.49 1.50 -5.63
CA ARG A 147 17.93 1.96 -6.89
C ARG A 147 17.84 3.46 -6.88
N GLU A 148 18.67 4.09 -7.70
CA GLU A 148 18.55 5.50 -7.99
C GLU A 148 17.38 5.73 -8.94
N GLN A 149 16.48 6.61 -8.53
CA GLN A 149 15.40 7.09 -9.39
C GLN A 149 15.42 8.61 -9.39
N ALA A 150 14.88 9.19 -10.44
CA ALA A 150 14.55 10.60 -10.41
C ALA A 150 13.64 10.86 -9.22
N ALA A 151 13.94 11.89 -8.42
CA ALA A 151 12.95 12.37 -7.48
C ALA A 151 11.70 12.75 -8.28
N PRO A 152 10.48 12.35 -7.86
CA PRO A 152 9.29 12.90 -8.49
C PRO A 152 9.37 14.42 -8.36
N ALA A 153 9.09 15.12 -9.45
CA ALA A 153 9.06 16.58 -9.37
C ALA A 153 7.95 16.98 -8.38
N PRO A 154 8.13 18.00 -7.52
CA PRO A 154 7.04 18.49 -6.70
C PRO A 154 5.81 18.80 -7.58
N GLY A 155 4.66 18.23 -7.20
CA GLY A 155 3.43 18.33 -7.99
C GLY A 155 3.35 17.41 -9.22
N GLU A 156 4.30 16.49 -9.44
CA GLU A 156 4.19 15.47 -10.48
C GLU A 156 2.98 14.57 -10.21
N VAL A 157 2.13 14.46 -11.23
CA VAL A 157 0.92 13.67 -11.17
C VAL A 157 1.18 12.31 -11.80
N LEU A 158 1.10 11.27 -10.98
CA LEU A 158 1.03 9.90 -11.43
C LEU A 158 -0.43 9.47 -11.57
N ARG A 159 -0.69 8.52 -12.47
CA ARG A 159 -2.02 7.96 -12.71
C ARG A 159 -1.92 6.45 -12.48
N TYR A 160 -2.75 5.93 -11.58
CA TYR A 160 -2.82 4.50 -11.27
C TYR A 160 -4.27 4.03 -11.36
N THR A 161 -4.47 2.73 -11.50
CA THR A 161 -5.74 2.07 -11.19
C THR A 161 -5.52 1.09 -10.05
N ALA A 162 -6.34 1.17 -9.00
CA ALA A 162 -6.26 0.29 -7.83
C ALA A 162 -7.25 -0.87 -7.94
N PHE A 163 -7.00 -1.94 -7.18
CA PHE A 163 -7.76 -3.19 -7.17
C PHE A 163 -7.75 -3.95 -8.50
N SER A 164 -6.72 -3.73 -9.33
CA SER A 164 -6.49 -4.49 -10.56
C SER A 164 -5.00 -4.53 -10.89
N THR A 165 -4.60 -5.57 -11.62
CA THR A 165 -3.30 -5.69 -12.28
C THR A 165 -3.37 -5.33 -13.78
N ASP A 166 -4.58 -5.11 -14.30
CA ASP A 166 -4.84 -4.68 -15.67
C ASP A 166 -5.22 -3.18 -15.68
N PRO A 167 -4.52 -2.32 -16.45
CA PRO A 167 -4.87 -0.91 -16.65
C PRO A 167 -6.31 -0.65 -17.13
N GLY A 168 -6.94 -1.63 -17.80
CA GLY A 168 -8.34 -1.58 -18.21
C GLY A 168 -9.34 -1.82 -17.09
N GLY A 169 -8.91 -2.43 -15.98
CA GLY A 169 -9.74 -2.70 -14.79
C GLY A 169 -9.53 -1.70 -13.66
N GLY A 170 -10.06 -2.03 -12.47
CA GLY A 170 -9.79 -1.29 -11.25
C GLY A 170 -10.47 0.07 -11.13
N ASN A 171 -10.13 0.80 -10.07
CA ASN A 171 -10.58 2.16 -9.79
C ASN A 171 -9.45 3.19 -9.98
N PRO A 172 -9.53 4.09 -10.99
CA PRO A 172 -8.50 5.08 -11.27
C PRO A 172 -8.30 6.10 -10.15
N ALA A 173 -7.05 6.39 -9.82
CA ALA A 173 -6.67 7.47 -8.93
C ALA A 173 -5.50 8.28 -9.48
N GLY A 174 -5.53 9.58 -9.20
CA GLY A 174 -4.34 10.42 -9.29
C GLY A 174 -3.48 10.25 -8.03
N VAL A 175 -2.16 10.31 -8.18
CA VAL A 175 -1.22 10.24 -7.06
C VAL A 175 -0.14 11.30 -7.25
N VAL A 176 -0.01 12.23 -6.31
CA VAL A 176 1.09 13.16 -6.20
C VAL A 176 1.94 12.76 -5.00
N LEU A 177 3.14 12.21 -5.26
CA LEU A 177 4.02 11.68 -4.22
C LEU A 177 4.76 12.75 -3.41
N ASP A 178 4.82 13.97 -3.91
CA ASP A 178 5.35 15.13 -3.19
C ASP A 178 4.52 16.38 -3.53
N ALA A 179 3.58 16.69 -2.64
CA ALA A 179 2.72 17.88 -2.72
C ALA A 179 3.24 19.04 -1.85
N THR A 180 4.51 19.00 -1.42
CA THR A 180 5.11 20.06 -0.61
C THR A 180 5.02 21.41 -1.32
N GLY A 181 4.46 22.41 -0.65
CA GLY A 181 4.30 23.76 -1.19
C GLY A 181 3.07 23.96 -2.10
N MET A 182 2.28 22.92 -2.35
CA MET A 182 0.97 23.09 -3.01
C MET A 182 -0.04 23.69 -2.05
N THR A 183 -0.78 24.69 -2.54
CA THR A 183 -1.96 25.25 -1.87
C THR A 183 -3.19 24.37 -2.11
N ASP A 184 -4.22 24.52 -1.28
CA ASP A 184 -5.52 23.83 -1.45
C ASP A 184 -6.12 24.07 -2.83
N ALA A 185 -6.04 25.31 -3.34
CA ALA A 185 -6.50 25.66 -4.68
C ALA A 185 -5.73 24.93 -5.79
N GLN A 186 -4.42 24.73 -5.62
CA GLN A 186 -3.60 23.97 -6.57
C GLN A 186 -3.90 22.47 -6.50
N MET A 187 -4.05 21.89 -5.31
CA MET A 187 -4.43 20.48 -5.16
C MET A 187 -5.79 20.21 -5.79
N LEU A 188 -6.78 21.08 -5.54
CA LEU A 188 -8.10 20.99 -6.14
C LEU A 188 -8.06 21.12 -7.67
N ALA A 189 -7.34 22.12 -8.20
CA ALA A 189 -7.19 22.29 -9.64
C ALA A 189 -6.49 21.10 -10.31
N THR A 190 -5.47 20.52 -9.66
CA THR A 190 -4.79 19.32 -10.12
C THR A 190 -5.75 18.12 -10.15
N ALA A 191 -6.51 17.88 -9.08
CA ALA A 191 -7.49 16.79 -9.03
C ALA A 191 -8.57 16.94 -10.12
N ALA A 192 -9.05 18.16 -10.35
CA ALA A 192 -9.98 18.46 -11.43
C ALA A 192 -9.37 18.21 -12.82
N GLY A 193 -8.10 18.55 -13.02
CA GLY A 193 -7.37 18.29 -14.26
C GLY A 193 -7.07 16.81 -14.52
N VAL A 194 -6.88 16.01 -13.45
CA VAL A 194 -6.73 14.55 -13.56
C VAL A 194 -8.01 13.89 -14.07
N GLY A 195 -9.16 14.35 -13.57
CA GLY A 195 -10.50 13.92 -13.99
C GLY A 195 -10.94 12.55 -13.46
N PHE A 196 -10.20 11.98 -12.50
CA PHE A 196 -10.61 10.76 -11.79
C PHE A 196 -11.46 11.09 -10.57
N SER A 197 -12.04 10.07 -9.92
CA SER A 197 -12.90 10.29 -8.75
C SER A 197 -12.11 10.95 -7.62
N GLU A 198 -10.88 10.51 -7.36
CA GLU A 198 -10.00 11.12 -6.36
C GLU A 198 -8.54 11.17 -6.82
N THR A 199 -7.83 12.18 -6.29
CA THR A 199 -6.38 12.31 -6.36
C THR A 199 -5.82 12.43 -4.95
N ALA A 200 -4.81 11.62 -4.64
CA ALA A 200 -4.09 11.64 -3.36
C ALA A 200 -2.85 12.52 -3.46
N PHE A 201 -2.65 13.37 -2.46
CA PHE A 201 -1.52 14.30 -2.34
C PHE A 201 -0.74 13.95 -1.08
N LEU A 202 0.41 13.29 -1.27
CA LEU A 202 1.31 12.96 -0.18
C LEU A 202 2.10 14.21 0.21
N LEU A 203 2.21 14.46 1.51
CA LEU A 203 3.01 15.51 2.12
C LEU A 203 4.18 14.82 2.84
N PRO A 204 5.32 14.57 2.16
CA PRO A 204 6.46 13.88 2.76
C PRO A 204 6.92 14.58 4.04
N GLY A 205 7.19 13.78 5.07
CA GLY A 205 7.50 14.27 6.40
C GLY A 205 7.72 13.12 7.38
N PRO A 206 7.88 13.43 8.68
CA PRO A 206 8.00 12.39 9.70
C PRO A 206 6.75 11.51 9.74
N ASP A 207 6.93 10.26 10.16
CA ASP A 207 5.84 9.31 10.39
C ASP A 207 4.95 9.75 11.58
N PRO A 208 3.61 9.83 11.44
CA PRO A 208 2.80 9.50 10.25
C PRO A 208 2.91 10.52 9.12
N VAL A 209 3.07 10.02 7.90
CA VAL A 209 3.19 10.84 6.68
C VAL A 209 1.85 11.48 6.36
N GLY A 210 1.82 12.78 6.10
CA GLY A 210 0.59 13.48 5.75
C GLY A 210 0.07 13.08 4.37
N VAL A 211 -1.24 12.91 4.24
CA VAL A 211 -1.89 12.72 2.93
C VAL A 211 -3.24 13.42 2.90
N ARG A 212 -3.55 14.05 1.77
CA ARG A 212 -4.85 14.69 1.50
C ARG A 212 -5.48 14.09 0.25
N TYR A 213 -6.80 14.08 0.19
CA TYR A 213 -7.55 13.49 -0.92
C TYR A 213 -8.49 14.53 -1.49
N PHE A 214 -8.44 14.75 -2.79
CA PHE A 214 -9.34 15.67 -3.48
C PHE A 214 -10.11 14.92 -4.55
N SER A 215 -11.43 15.10 -4.53
CA SER A 215 -12.26 14.90 -5.72
C SER A 215 -12.05 16.09 -6.68
N PRO A 216 -12.59 16.03 -7.92
CA PRO A 216 -12.59 17.17 -8.83
C PRO A 216 -13.30 18.43 -8.29
N ARG A 217 -14.07 18.34 -7.20
CA ARG A 217 -14.92 19.42 -6.69
C ARG A 217 -14.55 19.91 -5.29
N ALA A 218 -14.00 19.04 -4.45
CA ALA A 218 -13.69 19.35 -3.05
C ALA A 218 -12.72 18.33 -2.45
N GLU A 219 -12.09 18.71 -1.33
CA GLU A 219 -11.37 17.77 -0.47
C GLU A 219 -12.34 16.75 0.15
N VAL A 220 -11.90 15.50 0.25
CA VAL A 220 -12.60 14.42 0.97
C VAL A 220 -11.72 13.93 2.12
N SER A 221 -12.34 13.50 3.21
CA SER A 221 -11.60 13.18 4.43
C SER A 221 -10.69 11.95 4.30
N PHE A 222 -11.05 11.01 3.41
CA PHE A 222 -10.33 9.78 3.15
C PHE A 222 -10.81 9.12 1.84
N CYS A 223 -9.90 8.42 1.12
CA CYS A 223 -10.27 7.58 -0.01
C CYS A 223 -9.42 6.30 -0.07
N GLY A 224 -10.07 5.13 0.01
CA GLY A 224 -9.39 3.83 0.10
C GLY A 224 -8.60 3.45 -1.16
N HIS A 225 -9.18 3.57 -2.35
CA HIS A 225 -8.49 3.16 -3.58
C HIS A 225 -7.31 4.08 -3.91
N ALA A 226 -7.44 5.39 -3.65
CA ALA A 226 -6.34 6.33 -3.81
C ALA A 226 -5.22 6.09 -2.78
N THR A 227 -5.58 5.61 -1.57
CA THR A 227 -4.61 5.15 -0.57
C THR A 227 -3.84 3.92 -1.05
N ILE A 228 -4.53 2.91 -1.60
CA ILE A 228 -3.91 1.70 -2.18
C ILE A 228 -2.97 2.08 -3.34
N ALA A 229 -3.44 2.92 -4.26
CA ALA A 229 -2.62 3.44 -5.37
C ALA A 229 -1.37 4.19 -4.88
N THR A 230 -1.52 5.06 -3.88
CA THR A 230 -0.39 5.81 -3.29
C THR A 230 0.62 4.87 -2.65
N ALA A 231 0.17 3.91 -1.86
CA ALA A 231 1.05 2.96 -1.18
C ALA A 231 1.82 2.08 -2.18
N VAL A 232 1.16 1.60 -3.24
CA VAL A 232 1.83 0.87 -4.32
C VAL A 232 2.83 1.75 -5.06
N ALA A 233 2.48 2.99 -5.41
CA ALA A 233 3.38 3.92 -6.08
C ALA A 233 4.64 4.23 -5.23
N VAL A 234 4.48 4.33 -3.91
CA VAL A 234 5.60 4.46 -2.97
C VAL A 234 6.42 3.17 -2.90
N ALA A 235 5.78 2.00 -2.82
CA ALA A 235 6.46 0.70 -2.72
C ALA A 235 7.26 0.33 -3.98
N GLU A 236 6.76 0.67 -5.17
CA GLU A 236 7.49 0.52 -6.44
C GLU A 236 8.82 1.27 -6.43
N ARG A 237 8.89 2.40 -5.70
CA ARG A 237 10.07 3.24 -5.57
C ARG A 237 10.94 2.82 -4.41
N SER A 238 10.32 2.51 -3.28
CA SER A 238 10.97 2.39 -1.96
C SER A 238 11.15 0.97 -1.45
N GLY A 239 10.55 -0.01 -2.12
CA GLY A 239 10.38 -1.36 -1.59
C GLY A 239 9.12 -1.52 -0.75
N ALA A 240 8.77 -2.78 -0.47
CA ALA A 240 7.70 -3.15 0.45
C ALA A 240 7.96 -2.57 1.85
N GLY A 241 6.89 -2.19 2.54
CA GLY A 241 6.98 -1.62 3.86
C GLY A 241 5.63 -1.20 4.43
N ARG A 242 5.68 -0.73 5.68
CA ARG A 242 4.56 -0.19 6.40
C ARG A 242 4.56 1.33 6.31
N MET A 243 3.39 1.91 6.08
CA MET A 243 3.17 3.36 6.08
C MET A 243 2.02 3.68 7.02
N ARG A 244 2.23 4.63 7.95
CA ARG A 244 1.14 5.27 8.68
C ARG A 244 0.87 6.62 8.04
N LEU A 245 -0.38 6.83 7.67
CA LEU A 245 -0.86 8.00 6.95
C LEU A 245 -1.71 8.83 7.89
N ALA A 246 -1.35 10.10 8.06
CA ALA A 246 -2.20 11.07 8.72
C ALA A 246 -3.19 11.65 7.71
N THR A 247 -4.48 11.35 7.90
CA THR A 247 -5.58 11.82 7.05
C THR A 247 -6.55 12.69 7.87
N ALA A 248 -7.45 13.42 7.20
CA ALA A 248 -8.50 14.18 7.90
C ALA A 248 -9.53 13.26 8.61
N ALA A 249 -9.64 11.99 8.22
CA ALA A 249 -10.44 10.98 8.91
C ALA A 249 -9.70 10.30 10.09
N GLY A 250 -8.44 10.68 10.35
CA GLY A 250 -7.58 10.07 11.36
C GLY A 250 -6.40 9.30 10.75
N GLN A 251 -5.67 8.57 11.60
CA GLN A 251 -4.52 7.78 11.16
C GLN A 251 -4.96 6.47 10.51
N VAL A 252 -4.36 6.16 9.36
CA VAL A 252 -4.59 4.93 8.61
C VAL A 252 -3.26 4.20 8.45
N GLU A 253 -3.24 2.89 8.69
CA GLU A 253 -2.07 2.06 8.42
C GLU A 253 -2.25 1.29 7.11
N VAL A 254 -1.20 1.29 6.29
CA VAL A 254 -1.11 0.53 5.05
C VAL A 254 0.17 -0.30 5.06
N VAL A 255 0.05 -1.58 4.78
CA VAL A 255 1.19 -2.48 4.61
C VAL A 255 1.28 -2.87 3.15
N THR A 256 2.47 -2.77 2.58
CA THR A 256 2.75 -3.21 1.22
C THR A 256 3.62 -4.44 1.21
N ASP A 257 3.33 -5.34 0.29
CA ASP A 257 4.11 -6.54 0.01
C ASP A 257 4.22 -6.74 -1.50
N ARG A 258 5.11 -7.66 -1.88
CA ARG A 258 5.34 -8.02 -3.27
C ARG A 258 5.19 -9.52 -3.41
N ALA A 259 4.25 -9.95 -4.25
CA ALA A 259 4.05 -11.35 -4.57
C ALA A 259 5.24 -11.92 -5.35
N ASP A 260 5.35 -13.25 -5.40
CA ASP A 260 6.44 -13.96 -6.08
C ASP A 260 6.50 -13.68 -7.58
N ASP A 261 5.35 -13.38 -8.20
CA ASP A 261 5.24 -12.96 -9.60
C ASP A 261 5.66 -11.49 -9.84
N GLY A 262 6.07 -10.80 -8.79
CA GLY A 262 6.52 -9.41 -8.82
C GLY A 262 5.40 -8.37 -8.66
N THR A 263 4.15 -8.78 -8.51
CA THR A 263 2.99 -7.90 -8.32
C THR A 263 3.04 -7.21 -6.97
N TRP A 264 2.85 -5.89 -6.95
CA TRP A 264 2.70 -5.13 -5.72
C TRP A 264 1.29 -5.24 -5.17
N ARG A 265 1.20 -5.35 -3.85
CA ARG A 265 -0.07 -5.35 -3.12
C ARG A 265 0.02 -4.38 -1.95
N ALA A 266 -1.04 -3.62 -1.72
CA ALA A 266 -1.23 -2.84 -0.51
C ALA A 266 -2.42 -3.38 0.28
N THR A 267 -2.32 -3.34 1.60
CA THR A 267 -3.34 -3.80 2.55
C THR A 267 -3.63 -2.67 3.51
N LEU A 268 -4.89 -2.23 3.54
CA LEU A 268 -5.39 -1.22 4.47
C LEU A 268 -6.19 -1.89 5.59
N THR A 269 -5.99 -1.46 6.83
CA THR A 269 -6.81 -1.91 7.96
C THR A 269 -7.86 -0.84 8.27
N SER A 270 -9.14 -1.21 8.19
CA SER A 270 -10.24 -0.31 8.55
C SER A 270 -10.32 -0.06 10.06
N VAL A 271 -11.11 0.93 10.46
CA VAL A 271 -11.56 1.04 11.86
C VAL A 271 -12.41 -0.18 12.24
N PRO A 272 -12.56 -0.50 13.54
CA PRO A 272 -13.40 -1.62 13.96
C PRO A 272 -14.82 -1.49 13.37
N PRO A 273 -15.30 -2.51 12.65
CA PRO A 273 -16.56 -2.41 11.94
C PRO A 273 -17.74 -2.46 12.91
N ARG A 274 -18.88 -1.95 12.46
CA ARG A 274 -20.15 -1.98 13.21
C ARG A 274 -21.29 -2.23 12.25
N THR A 275 -22.36 -2.85 12.72
CA THR A 275 -23.61 -2.86 11.97
C THR A 275 -24.77 -2.35 12.79
N ALA A 276 -25.82 -1.92 12.10
CA ALA A 276 -27.07 -1.44 12.66
C ALA A 276 -28.24 -2.08 11.89
N PRO A 277 -29.41 -2.23 12.55
CA PRO A 277 -30.65 -2.55 11.83
C PRO A 277 -30.93 -1.52 10.73
N LEU A 278 -31.41 -1.99 9.58
CA LEU A 278 -31.97 -1.13 8.55
C LEU A 278 -33.48 -0.98 8.84
N GLU A 279 -33.95 0.26 9.01
CA GLU A 279 -35.36 0.51 9.32
C GLU A 279 -36.27 0.07 8.15
N ASP A 280 -37.46 -0.47 8.42
CA ASP A 280 -38.36 -0.95 7.37
C ASP A 280 -38.75 0.14 6.35
N ALA A 281 -38.88 1.39 6.80
CA ALA A 281 -39.17 2.52 5.92
C ALA A 281 -38.00 2.80 4.96
N ASP A 282 -36.78 2.68 5.45
CA ASP A 282 -35.56 2.84 4.67
C ASP A 282 -35.36 1.68 3.70
N LEU A 283 -35.62 0.44 4.12
CA LEU A 283 -35.58 -0.73 3.24
C LEU A 283 -36.59 -0.58 2.09
N ARG A 284 -37.84 -0.19 2.38
CA ARG A 284 -38.83 0.09 1.34
C ARG A 284 -38.37 1.19 0.39
N GLY A 285 -37.76 2.25 0.92
CA GLY A 285 -37.19 3.34 0.12
C GLY A 285 -36.07 2.87 -0.80
N LEU A 286 -35.13 2.08 -0.29
CA LEU A 286 -34.04 1.48 -1.04
C LEU A 286 -34.57 0.56 -2.15
N LEU A 287 -35.47 -0.37 -1.81
CA LEU A 287 -36.06 -1.30 -2.78
C LEU A 287 -36.83 -0.55 -3.87
N SER A 288 -37.62 0.46 -3.51
CA SER A 288 -38.33 1.30 -4.48
C SER A 288 -37.37 2.04 -5.41
N ALA A 289 -36.32 2.66 -4.88
CA ALA A 289 -35.34 3.39 -5.68
C ALA A 289 -34.54 2.45 -6.60
N LEU A 290 -34.17 1.26 -6.10
CA LEU A 290 -33.48 0.21 -6.85
C LEU A 290 -34.39 -0.55 -7.83
N ARG A 291 -35.72 -0.30 -7.79
CA ARG A 291 -36.73 -1.05 -8.54
C ARG A 291 -36.70 -2.55 -8.26
N TRP A 292 -36.41 -2.90 -7.00
CA TRP A 292 -36.38 -4.27 -6.48
C TRP A 292 -37.58 -4.53 -5.57
N SER A 293 -37.81 -5.80 -5.28
CA SER A 293 -38.76 -6.29 -4.30
C SER A 293 -38.05 -7.12 -3.22
N GLU A 294 -38.73 -7.44 -2.12
CA GLU A 294 -38.16 -8.36 -1.11
C GLU A 294 -37.86 -9.75 -1.70
N ALA A 295 -38.59 -10.17 -2.72
CA ALA A 295 -38.34 -11.43 -3.43
C ALA A 295 -37.00 -11.41 -4.19
N ASP A 296 -36.45 -10.23 -4.50
CA ASP A 296 -35.15 -10.09 -5.14
C ASP A 296 -33.98 -10.25 -4.16
N LEU A 297 -34.24 -10.25 -2.85
CA LEU A 297 -33.22 -10.37 -1.81
C LEU A 297 -32.93 -11.82 -1.45
N ASP A 298 -31.67 -12.10 -1.09
CA ASP A 298 -31.24 -13.37 -0.51
C ASP A 298 -31.68 -13.45 0.97
N PRO A 299 -32.55 -14.41 1.34
CA PRO A 299 -33.00 -14.56 2.73
C PRO A 299 -31.89 -15.03 3.68
N GLY A 300 -30.78 -15.59 3.16
CA GLY A 300 -29.62 -16.01 3.95
C GLY A 300 -28.69 -14.87 4.36
N LEU A 301 -28.93 -13.67 3.85
CA LEU A 301 -28.16 -12.45 4.10
C LEU A 301 -29.12 -11.26 4.31
N PRO A 302 -29.67 -11.10 5.52
CA PRO A 302 -30.69 -10.09 5.79
C PRO A 302 -30.11 -8.66 5.63
N PRO A 303 -30.91 -7.70 5.13
CA PRO A 303 -30.49 -6.31 5.00
C PRO A 303 -30.06 -5.68 6.33
N ARG A 304 -28.93 -4.98 6.33
CA ARG A 304 -28.44 -4.17 7.45
C ARG A 304 -27.73 -2.92 6.92
N VAL A 305 -27.41 -2.00 7.82
CA VAL A 305 -26.44 -0.93 7.52
C VAL A 305 -25.12 -1.28 8.20
N ALA A 306 -24.04 -1.29 7.44
CA ALA A 306 -22.70 -1.64 7.92
C ALA A 306 -21.76 -0.43 7.84
N TYR A 307 -20.81 -0.38 8.77
CA TYR A 307 -19.82 0.68 8.90
C TYR A 307 -18.41 0.10 9.01
N ALA A 308 -17.49 0.66 8.25
CA ALA A 308 -16.05 0.44 8.41
C ALA A 308 -15.26 1.69 7.97
N GLY A 309 -15.66 2.85 8.49
CA GLY A 309 -15.14 4.18 8.12
C GLY A 309 -16.16 5.03 7.34
N ALA A 310 -17.11 4.37 6.67
CA ALA A 310 -18.28 4.96 6.02
C ALA A 310 -19.48 4.04 6.19
N TRP A 311 -20.70 4.58 6.15
CA TRP A 311 -21.95 3.81 6.29
C TRP A 311 -22.49 3.37 4.92
N HIS A 312 -22.82 2.08 4.83
CA HIS A 312 -23.32 1.43 3.63
C HIS A 312 -24.49 0.50 3.98
N PRO A 313 -25.70 0.68 3.43
CA PRO A 313 -26.70 -0.37 3.43
C PRO A 313 -26.17 -1.57 2.64
N VAL A 314 -26.23 -2.77 3.22
CA VAL A 314 -25.85 -4.03 2.58
C VAL A 314 -27.13 -4.77 2.18
N LEU A 315 -27.27 -5.02 0.88
CA LEU A 315 -28.42 -5.73 0.30
C LEU A 315 -27.91 -6.88 -0.55
N ALA A 316 -28.16 -8.11 -0.10
CA ALA A 316 -27.79 -9.30 -0.88
C ALA A 316 -28.86 -9.62 -1.92
N ALA A 317 -28.51 -9.58 -3.20
CA ALA A 317 -29.34 -10.03 -4.30
C ALA A 317 -29.45 -11.56 -4.30
N ARG A 318 -30.65 -12.09 -4.53
CA ARG A 318 -30.93 -13.52 -4.64
C ARG A 318 -30.19 -14.19 -5.80
N THR A 319 -29.97 -13.45 -6.90
CA THR A 319 -29.34 -13.99 -8.10
C THR A 319 -28.30 -13.03 -8.69
N ARG A 320 -27.28 -13.58 -9.36
CA ARG A 320 -26.31 -12.80 -10.13
C ARG A 320 -26.96 -11.93 -11.19
N ALA A 321 -28.04 -12.41 -11.83
CA ALA A 321 -28.79 -11.69 -12.85
C ALA A 321 -29.46 -10.43 -12.27
N ARG A 322 -30.11 -10.54 -11.10
CA ARG A 322 -30.71 -9.38 -10.43
C ARG A 322 -29.68 -8.30 -10.10
N LEU A 323 -28.50 -8.69 -9.64
CA LEU A 323 -27.39 -7.75 -9.40
C LEU A 323 -26.87 -7.14 -10.72
N ARG A 324 -26.77 -7.94 -11.79
CA ARG A 324 -26.31 -7.49 -13.12
C ARG A 324 -27.22 -6.41 -13.71
N ASP A 325 -28.51 -6.60 -13.58
CA ASP A 325 -29.52 -5.72 -14.19
C ASP A 325 -29.81 -4.50 -13.31
N LEU A 326 -28.77 -3.88 -12.74
CA LEU A 326 -28.91 -2.68 -11.91
C LEU A 326 -29.45 -1.54 -12.75
N ASP A 327 -30.63 -1.07 -12.36
CA ASP A 327 -31.30 0.10 -12.90
C ASP A 327 -32.07 0.74 -11.73
N TYR A 328 -31.74 1.99 -11.41
CA TYR A 328 -32.25 2.64 -10.21
C TYR A 328 -32.54 4.12 -10.44
N ASP A 329 -33.50 4.63 -9.69
CA ASP A 329 -33.81 6.05 -9.62
C ASP A 329 -32.68 6.79 -8.89
N ARG A 330 -31.85 7.50 -9.66
CA ARG A 330 -30.65 8.18 -9.14
C ARG A 330 -31.00 9.29 -8.15
N GLU A 331 -32.06 10.04 -8.41
CA GLU A 331 -32.45 11.18 -7.56
C GLU A 331 -33.06 10.67 -6.26
N ALA A 332 -34.00 9.72 -6.34
CA ALA A 332 -34.61 9.13 -5.16
C ALA A 332 -33.58 8.45 -4.25
N LEU A 333 -32.62 7.73 -4.84
CA LEU A 333 -31.55 7.09 -4.09
C LEU A 333 -30.59 8.12 -3.46
N ALA A 334 -30.21 9.16 -4.21
CA ALA A 334 -29.36 10.25 -3.71
C ALA A 334 -29.99 10.92 -2.47
N ASP A 335 -31.27 11.28 -2.57
CA ASP A 335 -31.99 11.96 -1.51
C ASP A 335 -32.10 11.10 -0.25
N LEU A 336 -32.37 9.80 -0.40
CA LEU A 336 -32.43 8.87 0.73
C LEU A 336 -31.06 8.74 1.41
N MET A 337 -30.01 8.53 0.62
CA MET A 337 -28.64 8.41 1.14
C MET A 337 -28.19 9.68 1.85
N ALA A 338 -28.51 10.86 1.30
CA ALA A 338 -28.19 12.15 1.91
C ALA A 338 -28.87 12.32 3.29
N ARG A 339 -30.15 11.96 3.41
CA ARG A 339 -30.88 12.03 4.70
C ARG A 339 -30.31 11.11 5.77
N ARG A 340 -29.75 9.97 5.36
CA ARG A 340 -29.22 8.94 6.28
C ARG A 340 -27.70 8.97 6.45
N GLY A 341 -27.00 9.82 5.71
CA GLY A 341 -25.54 9.91 5.73
C GLY A 341 -24.84 8.66 5.18
N TRP A 342 -25.43 7.99 4.20
CA TRP A 342 -24.85 6.81 3.56
C TRP A 342 -23.95 7.20 2.39
N THR A 343 -22.86 6.44 2.21
CA THR A 343 -21.85 6.73 1.18
C THR A 343 -22.16 6.01 -0.14
N THR A 344 -22.32 4.68 -0.10
CA THR A 344 -22.83 3.86 -1.21
C THR A 344 -23.91 2.92 -0.70
N VAL A 345 -24.56 2.20 -1.60
CA VAL A 345 -25.35 1.00 -1.26
C VAL A 345 -24.53 -0.22 -1.69
N ASP A 346 -24.17 -1.10 -0.77
CA ASP A 346 -23.39 -2.30 -1.08
C ASP A 346 -24.33 -3.43 -1.52
N LEU A 347 -24.56 -3.53 -2.83
CA LEU A 347 -25.36 -4.59 -3.43
C LEU A 347 -24.44 -5.78 -3.69
N VAL A 348 -24.74 -6.93 -3.09
CA VAL A 348 -23.87 -8.11 -3.19
C VAL A 348 -24.63 -9.32 -3.69
N TRP A 349 -23.96 -10.21 -4.41
CA TRP A 349 -24.44 -11.56 -4.67
C TRP A 349 -23.39 -12.54 -4.15
N ARG A 350 -23.82 -13.45 -3.27
CA ARG A 350 -22.97 -14.53 -2.76
C ARG A 350 -22.80 -15.57 -3.85
N GLN A 351 -21.60 -15.64 -4.43
CA GLN A 351 -21.26 -16.65 -5.43
C GLN A 351 -21.00 -18.00 -4.75
N ASP A 352 -20.25 -17.98 -3.64
CA ASP A 352 -19.94 -19.13 -2.81
C ASP A 352 -19.65 -18.65 -1.36
N ALA A 353 -19.12 -19.53 -0.50
CA ALA A 353 -18.96 -19.24 0.93
C ALA A 353 -17.99 -18.06 1.21
N THR A 354 -17.04 -17.79 0.32
CA THR A 354 -16.02 -16.75 0.52
C THR A 354 -15.89 -15.79 -0.65
N THR A 355 -16.66 -15.96 -1.74
CA THR A 355 -16.64 -15.09 -2.91
C THR A 355 -17.95 -14.35 -3.08
N PHE A 356 -17.86 -13.03 -3.21
CA PHE A 356 -18.98 -12.13 -3.44
C PHE A 356 -18.75 -11.31 -4.70
N VAL A 357 -19.81 -11.11 -5.47
CA VAL A 357 -19.83 -10.10 -6.54
C VAL A 357 -20.58 -8.89 -6.01
N ALA A 358 -19.97 -7.71 -6.07
CA ALA A 358 -20.51 -6.48 -5.52
C ALA A 358 -20.79 -5.46 -6.62
N ARG A 359 -21.77 -4.59 -6.36
CA ARG A 359 -22.04 -3.37 -7.10
C ARG A 359 -22.40 -2.25 -6.14
N ASN A 360 -21.83 -1.07 -6.34
CA ASN A 360 -21.95 0.03 -5.38
C ASN A 360 -22.52 1.30 -6.03
N PRO A 361 -23.87 1.42 -6.17
CA PRO A 361 -24.51 2.67 -6.51
C PRO A 361 -23.94 3.84 -5.69
N PHE A 362 -23.48 4.88 -6.39
CA PHE A 362 -22.84 6.04 -5.77
C PHE A 362 -23.37 7.38 -6.30
N PRO A 363 -24.70 7.63 -6.22
CA PRO A 363 -25.24 8.91 -6.66
C PRO A 363 -24.65 10.15 -5.93
N PRO A 364 -24.31 10.13 -4.63
CA PRO A 364 -23.66 11.28 -3.97
C PRO A 364 -22.32 11.66 -4.61
N GLY A 365 -21.59 10.70 -5.18
CA GLY A 365 -20.34 10.95 -5.92
C GLY A 365 -20.54 11.50 -7.33
N GLY A 366 -21.78 11.66 -7.79
CA GLY A 366 -22.11 12.17 -9.12
C GLY A 366 -21.97 11.15 -10.26
N VAL A 367 -21.51 9.94 -9.96
CA VAL A 367 -21.45 8.81 -10.90
C VAL A 367 -22.67 7.89 -10.73
N VAL A 368 -22.77 6.87 -11.59
CA VAL A 368 -23.77 5.82 -11.42
C VAL A 368 -23.29 4.87 -10.32
N GLU A 369 -22.11 4.31 -10.51
CA GLU A 369 -21.55 3.31 -9.61
C GLU A 369 -20.04 3.54 -9.49
N ASP A 370 -19.48 3.17 -8.33
CA ASP A 370 -18.04 3.14 -8.09
C ASP A 370 -17.46 1.76 -8.52
N PRO A 371 -16.37 1.68 -9.31
CA PRO A 371 -15.87 0.41 -9.83
C PRO A 371 -15.17 -0.48 -8.80
N ALA A 372 -14.68 0.09 -7.69
CA ALA A 372 -14.15 -0.68 -6.55
C ALA A 372 -14.20 0.11 -5.25
N THR A 373 -15.00 -0.36 -4.28
CA THR A 373 -15.31 0.39 -3.06
C THR A 373 -14.75 -0.30 -1.81
N GLY A 374 -13.51 0.01 -1.46
CA GLY A 374 -12.83 -0.64 -0.33
C GLY A 374 -13.53 -0.49 1.03
N ALA A 375 -14.18 0.66 1.28
CA ALA A 375 -14.93 0.88 2.52
C ALA A 375 -16.19 0.00 2.62
N ALA A 376 -16.89 -0.20 1.50
CA ALA A 376 -18.03 -1.12 1.41
C ALA A 376 -17.57 -2.57 1.60
N ALA A 377 -16.47 -2.98 0.95
CA ALA A 377 -15.90 -4.31 1.13
C ALA A 377 -15.46 -4.59 2.59
N ALA A 378 -14.89 -3.59 3.27
CA ALA A 378 -14.57 -3.68 4.70
C ALA A 378 -15.85 -3.80 5.56
N ALA A 379 -16.87 -2.99 5.25
CA ALA A 379 -18.15 -3.02 5.96
C ALA A 379 -18.88 -4.37 5.76
N LEU A 380 -18.82 -4.94 4.55
CA LEU A 380 -19.31 -6.28 4.23
C LEU A 380 -18.63 -7.35 5.08
N GLY A 381 -17.30 -7.31 5.20
CA GLY A 381 -16.54 -8.23 6.06
C GLY A 381 -17.01 -8.17 7.52
N GLY A 382 -17.23 -6.96 8.04
CA GLY A 382 -17.78 -6.74 9.38
C GLY A 382 -19.20 -7.26 9.55
N TYR A 383 -20.07 -7.03 8.56
CA TYR A 383 -21.43 -7.54 8.52
C TYR A 383 -21.48 -9.07 8.51
N LEU A 384 -20.65 -9.70 7.68
CA LEU A 384 -20.58 -11.17 7.59
C LEU A 384 -20.08 -11.79 8.90
N ARG A 385 -19.10 -11.15 9.56
CA ARG A 385 -18.61 -11.54 10.89
C ARG A 385 -19.69 -11.44 11.95
N GLU A 386 -20.33 -10.28 12.10
CA GLU A 386 -21.33 -10.04 13.14
C GLU A 386 -22.57 -10.94 12.97
N GLY A 387 -22.99 -11.18 11.72
CA GLY A 387 -24.13 -12.05 11.41
C GLY A 387 -23.82 -13.56 11.44
N GLY A 388 -22.56 -13.96 11.69
CA GLY A 388 -22.16 -15.37 11.65
C GLY A 388 -22.34 -16.01 10.26
N HIS A 389 -22.24 -15.21 9.21
CA HIS A 389 -22.49 -15.62 7.82
C HIS A 389 -21.29 -16.27 7.14
N VAL A 390 -20.13 -16.28 7.80
CA VAL A 390 -18.87 -16.91 7.38
C VAL A 390 -18.14 -17.50 8.59
N GLY A 391 -17.34 -18.55 8.38
CA GLY A 391 -16.46 -19.10 9.43
C GLY A 391 -15.22 -18.23 9.62
N LEU A 392 -14.83 -17.97 10.87
CA LEU A 392 -13.74 -17.05 11.22
C LEU A 392 -12.48 -17.80 11.70
N PRO A 393 -11.27 -17.23 11.47
CA PRO A 393 -11.01 -16.07 10.61
C PRO A 393 -11.30 -16.39 9.13
N ALA A 394 -11.72 -15.40 8.35
CA ALA A 394 -12.08 -15.57 6.95
C ALA A 394 -11.19 -14.73 6.03
N VAL A 395 -10.99 -15.21 4.79
CA VAL A 395 -10.48 -14.41 3.68
C VAL A 395 -11.50 -14.45 2.57
N LEU A 396 -12.04 -13.30 2.20
CA LEU A 396 -13.07 -13.16 1.19
C LEU A 396 -12.48 -12.57 -0.09
N THR A 397 -13.04 -12.97 -1.21
CA THR A 397 -12.81 -12.32 -2.51
C THR A 397 -14.05 -11.54 -2.88
N VAL A 398 -13.92 -10.21 -3.01
CA VAL A 398 -14.98 -9.34 -3.49
C VAL A 398 -14.63 -8.88 -4.91
N ARG A 399 -15.45 -9.27 -5.88
CA ARG A 399 -15.33 -8.85 -7.29
C ARG A 399 -16.29 -7.71 -7.54
N GLN A 400 -15.81 -6.59 -8.09
CA GLN A 400 -16.63 -5.41 -8.34
C GLN A 400 -16.30 -4.79 -9.71
N GLY A 401 -17.22 -4.01 -10.28
CA GLY A 401 -16.99 -3.23 -11.49
C GLY A 401 -17.00 -4.03 -12.80
N GLU A 402 -17.20 -5.35 -12.76
CA GLU A 402 -17.24 -6.21 -13.95
C GLU A 402 -18.35 -5.80 -14.92
N ASP A 403 -19.55 -5.53 -14.38
CA ASP A 403 -20.71 -5.09 -15.16
C ASP A 403 -20.54 -3.66 -15.71
N MET A 404 -19.55 -2.90 -15.20
CA MET A 404 -19.16 -1.58 -15.69
C MET A 404 -18.01 -1.66 -16.72
N GLY A 405 -17.48 -2.86 -17.00
CA GLY A 405 -16.29 -3.05 -17.83
C GLY A 405 -14.97 -2.64 -17.14
N ARG A 406 -14.98 -2.47 -15.81
CA ARG A 406 -13.80 -2.16 -14.98
C ARG A 406 -13.61 -3.21 -13.90
N PRO A 407 -13.27 -4.46 -14.26
CA PRO A 407 -13.16 -5.55 -13.30
C PRO A 407 -12.13 -5.22 -12.22
N SER A 408 -12.52 -5.43 -10.96
CA SER A 408 -11.73 -5.15 -9.78
C SER A 408 -11.84 -6.30 -8.78
N VAL A 409 -10.74 -6.60 -8.09
CA VAL A 409 -10.69 -7.65 -7.07
C VAL A 409 -10.15 -7.07 -5.76
N LEU A 410 -10.95 -7.20 -4.71
CA LEU A 410 -10.58 -6.84 -3.34
C LEU A 410 -10.48 -8.13 -2.52
N THR A 411 -9.35 -8.31 -1.84
CA THR A 411 -9.20 -9.35 -0.84
C THR A 411 -9.56 -8.78 0.53
N VAL A 412 -10.50 -9.39 1.22
CA VAL A 412 -10.99 -8.92 2.52
C VAL A 412 -10.65 -9.96 3.58
N GLU A 413 -9.68 -9.65 4.43
CA GLU A 413 -9.36 -10.49 5.59
C GLU A 413 -10.22 -10.06 6.77
N VAL A 414 -10.95 -11.01 7.34
CA VAL A 414 -11.91 -10.83 8.42
C VAL A 414 -11.37 -11.57 9.64
N PRO A 415 -10.70 -10.86 10.58
CA PRO A 415 -10.18 -11.50 11.78
C PRO A 415 -11.31 -11.93 12.72
N GLU A 416 -11.03 -12.90 13.59
CA GLU A 416 -11.99 -13.39 14.58
C GLU A 416 -12.32 -12.34 15.66
N ASP A 417 -11.33 -11.53 16.06
CA ASP A 417 -11.50 -10.49 17.09
C ASP A 417 -12.48 -9.39 16.62
N PRO A 418 -13.65 -9.20 17.27
CA PRO A 418 -14.61 -8.17 16.89
C PRO A 418 -14.08 -6.74 17.10
N GLY A 419 -13.09 -6.55 17.98
CA GLY A 419 -12.41 -5.27 18.20
C GLY A 419 -11.41 -4.90 17.11
N SER A 420 -11.05 -5.86 16.25
CA SER A 420 -10.13 -5.62 15.13
C SER A 420 -10.85 -5.03 13.91
N GLY A 421 -10.11 -4.20 13.17
CA GLY A 421 -10.52 -3.74 11.85
C GLY A 421 -10.52 -4.87 10.81
N ILE A 422 -11.27 -4.65 9.73
CA ILE A 422 -11.23 -5.51 8.54
C ILE A 422 -10.09 -5.06 7.64
N ARG A 423 -9.27 -5.99 7.14
CA ARG A 423 -8.16 -5.69 6.24
C ARG A 423 -8.61 -5.84 4.80
N VAL A 424 -8.40 -4.82 3.98
CA VAL A 424 -8.75 -4.81 2.56
C VAL A 424 -7.48 -4.63 1.75
N SER A 425 -7.22 -5.59 0.87
CA SER A 425 -6.01 -5.64 0.06
C SER A 425 -6.33 -5.58 -1.43
N GLY A 426 -5.43 -4.95 -2.17
CA GLY A 426 -5.50 -4.86 -3.62
C GLY A 426 -4.17 -4.50 -4.23
N SER A 427 -4.00 -4.88 -5.50
CA SER A 427 -2.90 -4.38 -6.34
C SER A 427 -3.24 -3.03 -6.92
N ALA A 428 -2.24 -2.33 -7.44
CA ALA A 428 -2.44 -1.19 -8.31
C ALA A 428 -1.39 -1.20 -9.42
N VAL A 429 -1.74 -0.63 -10.57
CA VAL A 429 -0.83 -0.51 -11.71
C VAL A 429 -0.90 0.89 -12.30
N ALA A 430 0.23 1.37 -12.80
CA ALA A 430 0.31 2.66 -13.48
C ALA A 430 -0.53 2.64 -14.76
N LEU A 431 -1.29 3.71 -14.98
CA LEU A 431 -2.02 3.94 -16.21
C LEU A 431 -1.08 4.61 -17.23
N PRO A 432 -1.22 4.29 -18.53
CA PRO A 432 -0.50 5.01 -19.58
C PRO A 432 -0.76 6.51 -19.49
N ALA A 433 0.24 7.32 -19.87
CA ALA A 433 0.03 8.75 -20.04
C ALA A 433 -1.10 9.00 -21.04
N ALA A 434 -1.94 10.00 -20.78
CA ALA A 434 -2.95 10.43 -21.75
C ALA A 434 -2.21 10.88 -23.03
N GLY A 435 -2.49 10.20 -24.14
CA GLY A 435 -1.92 10.50 -25.46
C GLY A 435 -2.50 11.75 -26.10
#